data_AF-J0S341-F1
#
_entry.id   AF-J0S341-F1
#
_cell.length_a   1.000
_cell.length_b   1.000
_cell.length_c   1.000
_cell.angle_alpha   90.00
_cell.angle_beta   90.00
_cell.angle_gamma   90.00
#
_symmetry.space_group_name_H-M   'P 1'
#
loop_
_entity.id
_entity.type
_entity.pdbx_description
1 polymer ?
#
loop_
_entity_poly.entity_id
_entity_poly.type
_entity_poly.pdbx_seq_one_letter_code
_entity_poly.pdbx_strand_id
1 'polypeptide(L)'
;MLSNKTLPKRFAAYSLQEVGVIFLTTQILSIMRKTRCSKTLFFITRGRESFRYQLCDHYKQKRHQFDEGFRSLLKALKIALVEKYPLKKGAKIQGEHCFEYEADDIISFYKKKDPNNYVIASMDKDILYSNRGSHFNLKTNAFFNVSQKEAHFFAYYQCVVGDKGDNIKGVKGIGSFNYKDFLNEDAKEHELWEQIIQAFKIKEDLSDSEAKEKALLNMRLVNMHQMTHHGVIKLWEPEFKKAFFPKKTQRPDFKRIS
;
A
#
# COMPACT_ATOMS: atom_id res chain seq x y z
N MET A 1 -28.73 6.38 2.75
CA MET A 1 -27.95 5.42 3.57
C MET A 1 -28.92 4.50 4.30
N LEU A 2 -28.54 3.22 4.52
CA LEU A 2 -29.30 2.30 5.38
C LEU A 2 -29.40 2.88 6.80
N SER A 3 -30.62 2.93 7.34
CA SER A 3 -30.92 3.35 8.70
C SER A 3 -32.04 2.49 9.28
N ASN A 4 -32.21 2.49 10.60
CA ASN A 4 -33.33 1.80 11.26
C ASN A 4 -34.70 2.19 10.69
N LYS A 5 -34.84 3.43 10.19
CA LYS A 5 -36.08 3.94 9.60
C LYS A 5 -36.32 3.51 8.15
N THR A 6 -35.31 2.95 7.48
CA THR A 6 -35.34 2.60 6.04
C THR A 6 -35.11 1.12 5.77
N LEU A 7 -35.10 0.30 6.83
CA LEU A 7 -34.91 -1.16 6.73
C LEU A 7 -36.11 -1.82 6.05
N PRO A 8 -35.90 -2.58 4.95
CA PRO A 8 -36.99 -3.31 4.29
C PRO A 8 -37.72 -4.24 5.26
N LYS A 9 -39.05 -4.40 5.11
CA LYS A 9 -39.89 -5.23 6.00
C LYS A 9 -39.37 -6.65 6.24
N ARG A 10 -38.72 -7.26 5.23
CA ARG A 10 -38.09 -8.58 5.34
C ARG A 10 -36.96 -8.67 6.38
N PHE A 11 -36.43 -7.53 6.83
CA PHE A 11 -35.39 -7.43 7.84
C PHE A 11 -35.89 -6.83 9.16
N ALA A 12 -37.22 -6.71 9.37
CA ALA A 12 -37.78 -6.07 10.55
C ALA A 12 -37.39 -6.72 11.89
N ALA A 13 -37.01 -8.01 11.87
CA ALA A 13 -36.53 -8.74 13.04
C ALA A 13 -35.02 -8.61 13.28
N TYR A 14 -34.27 -7.95 12.38
CA TYR A 14 -32.81 -7.83 12.46
C TYR A 14 -32.39 -6.42 12.85
N SER A 15 -31.33 -6.33 13.63
CA SER A 15 -30.61 -5.09 13.86
C SER A 15 -29.91 -4.60 12.58
N LEU A 16 -29.65 -3.29 12.50
CA LEU A 16 -28.87 -2.69 11.42
C LEU A 16 -27.48 -3.31 11.27
N GLN A 17 -26.88 -3.73 12.38
CA GLN A 17 -25.59 -4.42 12.40
C GLN A 17 -25.67 -5.78 11.71
N GLU A 18 -26.67 -6.60 12.02
CA GLU A 18 -26.87 -7.91 11.40
C GLU A 18 -27.09 -7.79 9.89
N VAL A 19 -27.93 -6.84 9.47
CA VAL A 19 -28.17 -6.57 8.05
C VAL A 19 -26.89 -6.10 7.36
N GLY A 20 -26.08 -5.27 8.01
CA GLY A 20 -24.78 -4.86 7.49
C GLY A 20 -23.81 -6.04 7.34
N VAL A 21 -23.77 -6.97 8.30
CA VAL A 21 -22.94 -8.18 8.21
C VAL A 21 -23.41 -9.11 7.09
N ILE A 22 -24.72 -9.25 6.88
CA ILE A 22 -25.29 -10.00 5.74
C ILE A 22 -24.88 -9.36 4.41
N PHE A 23 -24.99 -8.03 4.30
CA PHE A 23 -24.58 -7.29 3.12
C PHE A 23 -23.07 -7.48 2.83
N LEU A 24 -22.21 -7.26 3.82
CA LEU A 24 -20.75 -7.43 3.67
C LEU A 24 -20.37 -8.88 3.34
N THR A 25 -21.02 -9.88 3.95
CA THR A 25 -20.86 -11.29 3.59
C THR A 25 -21.21 -11.52 2.12
N THR A 26 -22.31 -10.95 1.64
CA THR A 26 -22.74 -11.08 0.24
C THR A 26 -21.73 -10.46 -0.72
N GLN A 27 -21.14 -9.32 -0.35
CA GLN A 27 -20.08 -8.68 -1.14
C GLN A 27 -18.82 -9.56 -1.21
N ILE A 28 -18.39 -10.15 -0.09
CA ILE A 28 -17.26 -11.09 -0.06
C ILE A 28 -17.52 -12.28 -0.99
N LEU A 29 -18.68 -12.91 -0.89
CA LEU A 29 -19.06 -14.05 -1.74
C LEU A 29 -19.14 -13.66 -3.23
N SER A 30 -19.62 -12.46 -3.52
CA SER A 30 -19.65 -11.90 -4.88
C SER A 30 -18.24 -11.73 -5.46
N ILE A 31 -17.31 -11.19 -4.67
CA ILE A 31 -15.91 -11.05 -5.06
C ILE A 31 -15.29 -12.43 -5.31
N MET A 32 -15.45 -13.38 -4.37
CA MET A 32 -14.94 -14.75 -4.53
C MET A 32 -15.45 -15.42 -5.81
N ARG A 33 -16.74 -15.24 -6.15
CA ARG A 33 -17.31 -15.78 -7.39
C ARG A 33 -16.68 -15.14 -8.62
N LYS A 34 -16.56 -13.80 -8.65
CA LYS A 34 -15.99 -13.06 -9.77
C LYS A 34 -14.52 -13.38 -9.99
N THR A 35 -13.76 -13.56 -8.90
CA THR A 35 -12.35 -13.88 -8.97
C THR A 35 -12.07 -15.37 -9.11
N ARG A 36 -13.08 -16.22 -8.97
CA ARG A 36 -12.98 -17.69 -8.94
C ARG A 36 -12.05 -18.20 -7.82
N CYS A 37 -11.84 -17.41 -6.78
CA CYS A 37 -11.04 -17.82 -5.63
C CYS A 37 -11.85 -18.75 -4.72
N SER A 38 -11.27 -19.89 -4.34
CA SER A 38 -11.89 -20.85 -3.42
C SER A 38 -11.84 -20.42 -1.94
N LYS A 39 -10.95 -19.48 -1.61
CA LYS A 39 -10.73 -18.92 -0.27
C LYS A 39 -10.53 -17.41 -0.37
N THR A 40 -10.81 -16.71 0.72
CA THR A 40 -10.53 -15.28 0.87
C THR A 40 -9.96 -14.98 2.24
N LEU A 41 -8.95 -14.11 2.25
CA LEU A 41 -8.44 -13.44 3.43
C LEU A 41 -8.84 -11.97 3.32
N PHE A 42 -9.38 -11.38 4.37
CA PHE A 42 -9.63 -9.94 4.43
C PHE A 42 -9.02 -9.36 5.71
N PHE A 43 -8.58 -8.11 5.61
CA PHE A 43 -7.87 -7.43 6.68
C PHE A 43 -8.54 -6.09 6.92
N ILE A 44 -8.74 -5.73 8.19
CA ILE A 44 -9.43 -4.51 8.57
C ILE A 44 -8.53 -3.68 9.47
N THR A 45 -8.05 -2.55 8.94
CA THR A 45 -7.38 -1.52 9.75
C THR A 45 -8.32 -0.98 10.84
N ARG A 46 -7.80 -0.96 12.06
CA ARG A 46 -8.41 -0.47 13.29
C ARG A 46 -7.46 0.53 13.94
N GLY A 47 -7.97 1.71 14.27
CA GLY A 47 -7.18 2.71 14.98
C GLY A 47 -6.14 3.41 14.11
N ARG A 48 -5.15 4.01 14.78
CA ARG A 48 -4.08 4.84 14.21
C ARG A 48 -2.72 4.52 14.84
N GLU A 49 -2.50 3.27 15.22
CA GLU A 49 -1.29 2.84 15.94
C GLU A 49 -0.16 2.43 14.98
N SER A 50 -0.43 2.36 13.67
CA SER A 50 0.57 2.00 12.66
C SER A 50 1.78 2.93 12.64
N PHE A 51 2.94 2.39 12.26
CA PHE A 51 4.18 3.15 12.13
C PHE A 51 4.06 4.43 11.28
N ARG A 52 3.18 4.49 10.27
CA ARG A 52 2.98 5.70 9.46
C ARG A 52 2.45 6.89 10.27
N TYR A 53 1.56 6.65 11.23
CA TYR A 53 1.09 7.68 12.16
C TYR A 53 2.17 8.09 13.17
N GLN A 54 3.09 7.19 13.50
CA GLN A 54 4.22 7.46 14.39
C GLN A 54 5.34 8.26 13.69
N LEU A 55 5.54 8.03 12.40
CA LEU A 55 6.55 8.72 11.59
C LEU A 55 6.10 10.10 11.09
N CYS A 56 4.79 10.30 10.92
CA CYS A 56 4.24 11.48 10.26
C CYS A 56 2.88 11.86 10.84
N ASP A 57 2.86 12.87 11.71
CA ASP A 57 1.63 13.34 12.37
C ASP A 57 0.54 13.71 11.38
N HIS A 58 0.92 14.29 10.24
CA HIS A 58 -0.01 14.77 9.22
C HIS A 58 -0.54 13.69 8.28
N TYR A 59 -0.11 12.43 8.44
CA TYR A 59 -0.58 11.29 7.68
C TYR A 59 -2.09 11.12 7.82
N LYS A 60 -2.80 11.06 6.67
CA LYS A 60 -4.26 10.87 6.58
C LYS A 60 -5.12 11.92 7.32
N GLN A 61 -4.55 13.03 7.81
CA GLN A 61 -5.29 14.04 8.57
C GLN A 61 -6.39 14.72 7.75
N LYS A 62 -6.22 14.84 6.43
CA LYS A 62 -7.20 15.47 5.53
C LYS A 62 -8.35 14.54 5.10
N ARG A 63 -8.39 13.30 5.58
CA ARG A 63 -9.47 12.36 5.22
C ARG A 63 -10.79 12.81 5.84
N HIS A 64 -11.87 12.54 5.12
CA HIS A 64 -13.23 12.84 5.56
C HIS A 64 -13.53 12.24 6.94
N GLN A 65 -14.10 13.05 7.82
CA GLN A 65 -14.51 12.62 9.15
C GLN A 65 -16.01 12.29 9.12
N PHE A 66 -16.33 11.03 9.41
CA PHE A 66 -17.71 10.60 9.56
C PHE A 66 -18.30 11.07 10.90
N ASP A 67 -19.62 11.27 10.96
CA ASP A 67 -20.33 11.54 12.19
C ASP A 67 -20.19 10.39 13.20
N GLU A 68 -20.44 10.67 14.47
CA GLU A 68 -20.27 9.70 15.56
C GLU A 68 -21.16 8.45 15.43
N GLY A 69 -22.39 8.62 14.96
CA GLY A 69 -23.32 7.51 14.75
C GLY A 69 -22.79 6.54 13.68
N PHE A 70 -22.36 7.07 12.54
CA PHE A 70 -21.78 6.25 11.48
C PHE A 70 -20.43 5.63 11.89
N ARG A 71 -19.56 6.36 12.62
CA ARG A 71 -18.32 5.81 13.17
C ARG A 71 -18.58 4.63 14.09
N SER A 72 -19.57 4.74 14.96
CA SER A 72 -19.96 3.68 15.90
C SER A 72 -20.50 2.44 15.17
N LEU A 73 -21.37 2.65 14.18
CA LEU A 73 -21.86 1.58 13.32
C LEU A 73 -20.73 0.89 12.55
N LEU A 74 -19.83 1.64 11.92
CA LEU A 74 -18.66 1.09 11.23
C LEU A 74 -17.77 0.28 12.19
N LYS A 75 -17.55 0.76 13.41
CA LYS A 75 -16.76 0.06 14.43
C LYS A 75 -17.41 -1.28 14.77
N ALA A 76 -18.73 -1.31 14.98
CA ALA A 76 -19.49 -2.52 15.30
C ALA A 76 -19.49 -3.52 14.13
N LEU A 77 -19.71 -3.05 12.90
CA LEU A 77 -19.69 -3.88 11.70
C LEU A 77 -18.32 -4.53 11.45
N LYS A 78 -17.24 -3.76 11.63
CA LYS A 78 -15.87 -4.28 11.51
C LYS A 78 -15.63 -5.44 12.48
N ILE A 79 -16.01 -5.27 13.76
CA ILE A 79 -15.86 -6.29 14.81
C ILE A 79 -16.66 -7.54 14.43
N ALA A 80 -17.95 -7.36 14.20
CA ALA A 80 -18.86 -8.49 13.93
C ALA A 80 -18.47 -9.28 12.67
N LEU A 81 -17.91 -8.62 11.65
CA LEU A 81 -17.46 -9.31 10.44
C LEU A 81 -16.25 -10.22 10.71
N VAL A 82 -15.28 -9.77 11.53
CA VAL A 82 -14.11 -10.57 11.91
C VAL A 82 -14.50 -11.67 12.91
N GLU A 83 -15.38 -11.40 13.87
CA GLU A 83 -15.90 -12.41 14.79
C GLU A 83 -16.65 -13.53 14.06
N LYS A 84 -17.40 -13.18 13.00
CA LYS A 84 -18.08 -14.17 12.15
C LYS A 84 -17.11 -15.01 11.32
N TYR A 85 -16.00 -14.42 10.89
CA TYR A 85 -15.01 -15.06 10.03
C TYR A 85 -13.60 -14.91 10.62
N PRO A 86 -13.31 -15.51 11.78
CA PRO A 86 -12.00 -15.37 12.39
C PRO A 86 -10.93 -16.02 11.52
N LEU A 87 -9.69 -15.55 11.64
CA LEU A 87 -8.53 -16.17 11.02
C LEU A 87 -8.33 -17.58 11.58
N LYS A 88 -8.90 -18.58 10.90
CA LYS A 88 -8.90 -19.99 11.32
C LYS A 88 -8.47 -20.87 10.15
N LYS A 89 -7.44 -21.68 10.40
CA LYS A 89 -6.91 -22.64 9.41
C LYS A 89 -8.03 -23.50 8.83
N GLY A 90 -8.09 -23.57 7.51
CA GLY A 90 -9.08 -24.38 6.77
C GLY A 90 -10.39 -23.65 6.44
N ALA A 91 -10.68 -22.51 7.05
CA ALA A 91 -11.89 -21.75 6.73
C ALA A 91 -11.83 -21.13 5.32
N LYS A 92 -12.98 -21.07 4.63
CA LYS A 92 -13.08 -20.46 3.30
C LYS A 92 -13.02 -18.93 3.32
N ILE A 93 -13.60 -18.32 4.36
CA ILE A 93 -13.58 -16.88 4.59
C ILE A 93 -12.87 -16.67 5.93
N GLN A 94 -11.85 -15.82 5.92
CA GLN A 94 -11.03 -15.52 7.09
C GLN A 94 -10.74 -14.03 7.14
N GLY A 95 -10.77 -13.48 8.34
CA GLY A 95 -10.67 -12.06 8.64
C GLY A 95 -9.78 -11.81 9.83
N GLU A 96 -9.08 -10.68 9.80
CA GLU A 96 -8.23 -10.22 10.89
C GLU A 96 -8.33 -8.71 11.07
N HIS A 97 -8.23 -8.27 12.34
CA HIS A 97 -8.06 -6.87 12.68
C HIS A 97 -6.59 -6.48 12.71
N CYS A 98 -6.25 -5.37 12.08
CA CYS A 98 -4.91 -4.80 12.08
C CYS A 98 -4.93 -3.54 12.96
N PHE A 99 -4.23 -3.56 14.08
CA PHE A 99 -4.16 -2.42 15.01
C PHE A 99 -2.84 -1.66 14.83
N GLU A 100 -1.72 -2.37 14.99
CA GLU A 100 -0.35 -1.84 14.95
C GLU A 100 0.21 -1.69 13.51
N TYR A 101 -0.54 -2.12 12.51
CA TYR A 101 -0.20 -2.03 11.09
C TYR A 101 -1.47 -1.85 10.27
N GLU A 102 -1.34 -1.41 9.02
CA GLU A 102 -2.49 -1.22 8.14
C GLU A 102 -2.78 -2.51 7.36
N ALA A 103 -4.04 -2.70 6.94
CA ALA A 103 -4.43 -3.81 6.08
C ALA A 103 -3.54 -3.92 4.83
N ASP A 104 -3.05 -2.79 4.34
CA ASP A 104 -2.21 -2.70 3.15
C ASP A 104 -0.86 -3.41 3.32
N ASP A 105 -0.29 -3.35 4.54
CA ASP A 105 1.00 -3.98 4.86
C ASP A 105 0.89 -5.51 4.86
N ILE A 106 -0.16 -6.04 5.49
CA ILE A 106 -0.37 -7.50 5.57
C ILE A 106 -0.86 -8.10 4.24
N ILE A 107 -1.68 -7.37 3.47
CA ILE A 107 -2.07 -7.79 2.12
C ILE A 107 -0.82 -7.94 1.24
N SER A 108 0.08 -6.95 1.28
CA SER A 108 1.32 -6.96 0.50
C SER A 108 2.26 -8.08 0.95
N PHE A 109 2.35 -8.36 2.26
CA PHE A 109 3.09 -9.50 2.79
C PHE A 109 2.62 -10.85 2.22
N TYR A 110 1.32 -11.15 2.28
CA TYR A 110 0.76 -12.40 1.74
C TYR A 110 0.98 -12.50 0.23
N LYS A 111 0.71 -11.42 -0.50
CA LYS A 111 0.88 -11.38 -1.96
C LYS A 111 2.34 -11.54 -2.38
N LYS A 112 3.29 -10.89 -1.68
CA LYS A 112 4.73 -11.02 -1.94
C LYS A 112 5.22 -12.45 -1.75
N LYS A 113 4.73 -13.14 -0.72
CA LYS A 113 5.12 -14.52 -0.38
C LYS A 113 4.67 -15.53 -1.44
N ASP A 114 3.47 -15.36 -2.00
CA ASP A 114 2.92 -16.28 -3.00
C ASP A 114 2.12 -15.54 -4.10
N PRO A 115 2.79 -14.83 -5.00
CA PRO A 115 2.14 -13.89 -5.94
C PRO A 115 1.26 -14.56 -6.98
N ASN A 116 1.45 -15.86 -7.23
CA ASN A 116 0.68 -16.62 -8.21
C ASN A 116 -0.59 -17.24 -7.61
N ASN A 117 -0.59 -17.49 -6.30
CA ASN A 117 -1.72 -18.11 -5.61
C ASN A 117 -2.73 -17.07 -5.05
N TYR A 118 -2.29 -15.83 -4.85
CA TYR A 118 -3.15 -14.75 -4.38
C TYR A 118 -3.61 -13.84 -5.52
N VAL A 119 -4.87 -13.41 -5.49
CA VAL A 119 -5.40 -12.26 -6.26
C VAL A 119 -5.74 -11.16 -5.26
N ILE A 120 -5.18 -9.96 -5.44
CA ILE A 120 -5.58 -8.79 -4.63
C ILE A 120 -6.88 -8.24 -5.21
N ALA A 121 -7.93 -8.15 -4.41
CA ALA A 121 -9.16 -7.45 -4.77
C ALA A 121 -9.25 -6.11 -4.01
N SER A 122 -9.06 -4.99 -4.70
CA SER A 122 -9.06 -3.66 -4.07
C SER A 122 -9.47 -2.54 -5.02
N MET A 123 -9.79 -1.36 -4.48
CA MET A 123 -9.84 -0.09 -5.21
C MET A 123 -8.61 0.79 -4.95
N ASP A 124 -7.83 0.44 -3.94
CA ASP A 124 -6.70 1.24 -3.47
C ASP A 124 -5.48 1.00 -4.37
N LYS A 125 -5.00 2.09 -4.98
CA LYS A 125 -3.88 2.06 -5.92
C LYS A 125 -2.60 1.58 -5.23
N ASP A 126 -2.45 1.80 -3.93
CA ASP A 126 -1.20 1.55 -3.24
C ASP A 126 -0.93 0.05 -3.14
N ILE A 127 -1.95 -0.74 -2.77
CA ILE A 127 -1.84 -2.21 -2.77
C ILE A 127 -1.98 -2.83 -4.15
N LEU A 128 -2.72 -2.19 -5.06
CA LEU A 128 -2.85 -2.68 -6.43
C LEU A 128 -1.52 -2.60 -7.19
N TYR A 129 -0.81 -1.48 -7.12
CA TYR A 129 0.39 -1.26 -7.94
C TYR A 129 1.70 -1.51 -7.20
N SER A 130 1.74 -1.57 -5.86
CA SER A 130 2.96 -2.00 -5.15
C SER A 130 3.22 -3.49 -5.27
N ASN A 131 2.24 -4.28 -5.71
CA ASN A 131 2.30 -5.74 -5.73
C ASN A 131 2.28 -6.25 -7.16
N ARG A 132 3.13 -7.23 -7.48
CA ARG A 132 3.13 -7.88 -8.80
C ARG A 132 2.06 -8.97 -8.91
N GLY A 133 1.70 -9.36 -10.12
CA GLY A 133 0.84 -10.50 -10.41
C GLY A 133 -0.59 -10.07 -10.74
N SER A 134 -1.56 -10.93 -10.43
CA SER A 134 -2.97 -10.67 -10.77
C SER A 134 -3.72 -9.90 -9.70
N HIS A 135 -4.55 -8.96 -10.16
CA HIS A 135 -5.37 -8.06 -9.35
C HIS A 135 -6.79 -7.96 -9.91
N PHE A 136 -7.75 -7.76 -9.02
CA PHE A 136 -9.14 -7.49 -9.35
C PHE A 136 -9.53 -6.10 -8.84
N ASN A 137 -9.75 -5.15 -9.75
CA ASN A 137 -10.12 -3.80 -9.38
C ASN A 137 -11.60 -3.75 -8.99
N LEU A 138 -11.90 -3.45 -7.73
CA LEU A 138 -13.28 -3.43 -7.22
C LEU A 138 -14.12 -2.26 -7.76
N LYS A 139 -13.49 -1.20 -8.27
CA LYS A 139 -14.16 -0.02 -8.86
C LYS A 139 -14.59 -0.30 -10.29
N THR A 140 -13.70 -0.87 -11.11
CA THR A 140 -13.98 -1.19 -12.52
C THR A 140 -14.53 -2.59 -12.72
N ASN A 141 -14.49 -3.43 -11.68
CA ASN A 141 -14.92 -4.82 -11.71
C ASN A 141 -14.18 -5.66 -12.77
N ALA A 142 -12.89 -5.38 -12.96
CA ALA A 142 -12.06 -5.98 -14.01
C ALA A 142 -10.73 -6.51 -13.46
N PHE A 143 -10.23 -7.55 -14.11
CA PHE A 143 -8.89 -8.07 -13.88
C PHE A 143 -7.83 -7.27 -14.63
N PHE A 144 -6.66 -7.15 -14.02
CA PHE A 144 -5.45 -6.70 -14.68
C PHE A 144 -4.23 -7.33 -13.99
N ASN A 145 -3.08 -7.23 -14.63
CA ASN A 145 -1.82 -7.70 -14.09
C ASN A 145 -0.85 -6.53 -13.90
N VAL A 146 -0.03 -6.60 -12.86
CA VAL A 146 1.09 -5.70 -12.63
C VAL A 146 2.37 -6.51 -12.75
N SER A 147 3.30 -6.06 -13.59
CA SER A 147 4.59 -6.71 -13.76
C SER A 147 5.47 -6.52 -12.53
N GLN A 148 6.52 -7.34 -12.42
CA GLN A 148 7.51 -7.18 -11.35
C GLN A 148 8.20 -5.80 -11.39
N LYS A 149 8.47 -5.30 -12.61
CA LYS A 149 9.15 -4.02 -12.82
C LYS A 149 8.26 -2.86 -12.37
N GLU A 150 6.99 -2.84 -12.80
CA GLU A 150 6.02 -1.82 -12.38
C GLU A 150 5.84 -1.82 -10.86
N ALA A 151 5.68 -3.01 -10.26
CA ALA A 151 5.49 -3.14 -8.81
C ALA A 151 6.69 -2.63 -8.00
N HIS A 152 7.92 -2.94 -8.45
CA HIS A 152 9.13 -2.45 -7.80
C HIS A 152 9.27 -0.93 -7.96
N PHE A 153 9.02 -0.39 -9.16
CA PHE A 153 9.17 1.03 -9.42
C PHE A 153 8.14 1.89 -8.67
N PHE A 154 6.95 1.37 -8.39
CA PHE A 154 5.84 2.14 -7.85
C PHE A 154 6.14 2.85 -6.53
N ALA A 155 6.88 2.23 -5.60
CA ALA A 155 7.28 2.88 -4.35
C ALA A 155 8.24 4.07 -4.58
N TYR A 156 9.18 3.93 -5.53
CA TYR A 156 10.11 5.01 -5.92
C TYR A 156 9.36 6.16 -6.59
N TYR A 157 8.42 5.84 -7.49
CA TYR A 157 7.51 6.80 -8.10
C TYR A 157 6.70 7.57 -7.04
N GLN A 158 6.09 6.87 -6.09
CA GLN A 158 5.32 7.52 -5.02
C GLN A 158 6.19 8.33 -4.07
N CYS A 159 7.44 7.93 -3.85
CA CYS A 159 8.34 8.67 -3.00
C CYS A 159 8.57 10.10 -3.53
N VAL A 160 8.63 10.27 -4.86
CA VAL A 160 8.81 11.59 -5.51
C VAL A 160 7.50 12.30 -5.84
N VAL A 161 6.45 11.59 -6.23
CA VAL A 161 5.16 12.20 -6.60
C VAL A 161 4.29 12.49 -5.36
N GLY A 162 4.47 11.70 -4.30
CA GLY A 162 3.65 11.74 -3.10
C GLY A 162 2.32 11.01 -3.25
N ASP A 163 1.55 11.04 -2.17
CA ASP A 163 0.18 10.55 -2.10
C ASP A 163 -0.74 11.61 -1.50
N LYS A 164 -1.57 12.23 -2.35
CA LYS A 164 -2.53 13.24 -1.92
C LYS A 164 -3.63 12.67 -1.02
N GLY A 165 -4.09 11.44 -1.26
CA GLY A 165 -5.14 10.78 -0.47
C GLY A 165 -4.70 10.54 0.98
N ASP A 166 -3.40 10.32 1.16
CA ASP A 166 -2.77 10.09 2.46
C ASP A 166 -2.04 11.30 3.03
N ASN A 167 -2.13 12.44 2.34
CA ASN A 167 -1.46 13.68 2.70
C ASN A 167 0.07 13.53 2.78
N ILE A 168 0.65 12.59 2.03
CA ILE A 168 2.09 12.40 1.86
C ILE A 168 2.54 13.32 0.73
N LYS A 169 3.41 14.29 1.04
CA LYS A 169 3.94 15.22 0.03
C LYS A 169 5.19 14.63 -0.62
N GLY A 170 5.20 14.54 -1.95
CA GLY A 170 6.38 14.21 -2.72
C GLY A 170 7.38 15.39 -2.80
N VAL A 171 8.28 15.31 -3.77
CA VAL A 171 9.22 16.39 -4.11
C VAL A 171 8.45 17.58 -4.68
N LYS A 172 8.77 18.79 -4.20
CA LYS A 172 8.11 20.02 -4.66
C LYS A 172 8.16 20.18 -6.18
N GLY A 173 6.98 20.29 -6.80
CA GLY A 173 6.85 20.53 -8.24
C GLY A 173 7.09 19.30 -9.13
N ILE A 174 7.22 18.11 -8.54
CA ILE A 174 7.23 16.84 -9.27
C ILE A 174 5.87 16.16 -9.10
N GLY A 175 5.31 15.68 -10.20
CA GLY A 175 4.04 14.98 -10.25
C GLY A 175 4.02 13.92 -11.35
N SER A 176 2.84 13.36 -11.60
CA SER A 176 2.65 12.27 -12.57
C SER A 176 3.07 12.61 -14.00
N PHE A 177 3.15 13.89 -14.36
CA PHE A 177 3.48 14.33 -15.72
C PHE A 177 4.97 14.54 -15.97
N ASN A 178 5.75 14.85 -14.93
CA ASN A 178 7.16 15.25 -15.07
C ASN A 178 8.13 14.42 -14.19
N TYR A 179 7.66 13.37 -13.52
CA TYR A 179 8.56 12.50 -12.74
C TYR A 179 9.68 11.88 -13.59
N LYS A 180 9.44 11.64 -14.88
CA LYS A 180 10.41 11.06 -15.81
C LYS A 180 11.63 11.94 -16.05
N ASP A 181 11.53 13.24 -15.77
CA ASP A 181 12.67 14.16 -15.83
C ASP A 181 13.67 13.92 -14.67
N PHE A 182 13.24 13.16 -13.65
CA PHE A 182 14.01 12.92 -12.41
C PHE A 182 14.23 11.44 -12.10
N LEU A 183 13.29 10.57 -12.50
CA LEU A 183 13.38 9.12 -12.29
C LEU A 183 13.43 8.37 -13.61
N ASN A 184 14.46 7.54 -13.75
CA ASN A 184 14.58 6.59 -14.85
C ASN A 184 14.01 5.23 -14.45
N GLU A 185 12.87 4.84 -15.04
CA GLU A 185 12.19 3.57 -14.80
C GLU A 185 13.03 2.31 -15.10
N ASP A 186 14.08 2.44 -15.90
CA ASP A 186 15.01 1.36 -16.24
C ASP A 186 16.26 1.33 -15.34
N ALA A 187 16.41 2.30 -14.44
CA ALA A 187 17.56 2.37 -13.54
C ALA A 187 17.53 1.27 -12.48
N LYS A 188 18.71 0.93 -11.98
CA LYS A 188 18.87 0.02 -10.85
C LYS A 188 18.37 0.68 -9.57
N GLU A 189 18.05 -0.14 -8.58
CA GLU A 189 17.46 0.33 -7.33
C GLU A 189 18.28 1.39 -6.59
N HIS A 190 19.61 1.22 -6.54
CA HIS A 190 20.51 2.22 -5.93
C HIS A 190 20.55 3.53 -6.71
N GLU A 191 20.48 3.48 -8.05
CA GLU A 191 20.44 4.66 -8.92
C GLU A 191 19.11 5.40 -8.76
N LEU A 192 17.98 4.67 -8.68
CA LEU A 192 16.67 5.25 -8.35
C LEU A 192 16.70 5.97 -7.01
N TRP A 193 17.31 5.35 -5.99
CA TRP A 193 17.44 5.97 -4.67
C TRP A 193 18.28 7.25 -4.70
N GLU A 194 19.42 7.23 -5.40
CA GLU A 194 20.24 8.43 -5.62
C GLU A 194 19.47 9.53 -6.36
N GLN A 195 18.71 9.18 -7.39
CA GLN A 195 17.85 10.10 -8.14
C GLN A 195 16.79 10.76 -7.25
N ILE A 196 16.14 10.00 -6.35
CA ILE A 196 15.17 10.55 -5.37
C ILE A 196 15.83 11.58 -4.47
N ILE A 197 16.99 11.26 -3.90
CA ILE A 197 17.72 12.17 -3.01
C ILE A 197 18.08 13.46 -3.77
N GLN A 198 18.60 13.34 -5.00
CA GLN A 198 18.93 14.51 -5.81
C GLN A 198 17.70 15.34 -6.18
N ALA A 199 16.56 14.70 -6.45
CA ALA A 199 15.32 15.40 -6.73
C ALA A 199 14.87 16.25 -5.52
N PHE A 200 14.87 15.69 -4.31
CA PHE A 200 14.60 16.47 -3.09
C PHE A 200 15.60 17.60 -2.91
N LYS A 201 16.90 17.31 -3.04
CA LYS A 201 17.98 18.28 -2.89
C LYS A 201 17.78 19.50 -3.79
N ILE A 202 17.62 19.28 -5.10
CA ILE A 202 17.59 20.33 -6.11
C ILE A 202 16.27 21.11 -6.07
N LYS A 203 15.13 20.42 -5.94
CA LYS A 203 13.81 21.08 -6.03
C LYS A 203 13.42 21.86 -4.77
N GLU A 204 14.07 21.55 -3.66
CA GLU A 204 13.77 22.14 -2.36
C GLU A 204 14.94 22.86 -1.70
N ASP A 205 16.09 22.95 -2.38
CA ASP A 205 17.30 23.62 -1.90
C ASP A 205 17.77 23.09 -0.54
N LEU A 206 17.83 21.76 -0.42
CA LEU A 206 18.19 21.07 0.82
C LEU A 206 19.67 20.68 0.84
N SER A 207 20.25 20.54 2.03
CA SER A 207 21.53 19.85 2.19
C SER A 207 21.42 18.35 1.87
N ASP A 208 22.57 17.68 1.69
CA ASP A 208 22.59 16.23 1.46
C ASP A 208 21.96 15.42 2.61
N SER A 209 22.04 15.91 3.86
CA SER A 209 21.44 15.22 5.02
C SER A 209 19.92 15.36 5.00
N GLU A 210 19.43 16.60 4.85
CA GLU A 210 17.99 16.89 4.84
C GLU A 210 17.28 16.19 3.68
N ALA A 211 17.88 16.19 2.48
CA ALA A 211 17.34 15.49 1.32
C ALA A 211 17.23 13.97 1.56
N LYS A 212 18.25 13.36 2.20
CA LYS A 212 18.23 11.94 2.57
C LYS A 212 17.17 11.62 3.61
N GLU A 213 17.07 12.42 4.66
CA GLU A 213 16.07 12.24 5.73
C GLU A 213 14.65 12.33 5.17
N LYS A 214 14.39 13.33 4.32
CA LYS A 214 13.08 13.51 3.69
C LYS A 214 12.74 12.38 2.71
N ALA A 215 13.71 11.97 1.89
CA ALA A 215 13.54 10.81 1.00
C ALA A 215 13.26 9.53 1.79
N LEU A 216 13.96 9.32 2.91
CA LEU A 216 13.82 8.13 3.75
C LEU A 216 12.45 8.08 4.43
N LEU A 217 12.01 9.21 4.99
CA LEU A 217 10.66 9.34 5.54
C LEU A 217 9.60 9.01 4.49
N ASN A 218 9.69 9.63 3.31
CA ASN A 218 8.72 9.39 2.24
C ASN A 218 8.72 7.93 1.78
N MET A 219 9.88 7.33 1.57
CA MET A 219 9.98 5.92 1.17
C MET A 219 9.34 5.00 2.21
N ARG A 220 9.58 5.24 3.51
CA ARG A 220 8.93 4.50 4.59
C ARG A 220 7.42 4.71 4.61
N LEU A 221 6.90 5.89 4.27
CA LEU A 221 5.45 6.11 4.23
C LEU A 221 4.78 5.38 3.05
N VAL A 222 5.40 5.36 1.87
CA VAL A 222 4.76 4.85 0.63
C VAL A 222 5.08 3.39 0.32
N ASN A 223 6.12 2.80 0.93
CA ASN A 223 6.49 1.42 0.66
C ASN A 223 5.61 0.42 1.44
N MET A 224 4.86 -0.41 0.72
CA MET A 224 3.95 -1.41 1.31
C MET A 224 4.65 -2.72 1.73
N HIS A 225 5.94 -2.89 1.41
CA HIS A 225 6.71 -4.13 1.62
C HIS A 225 7.61 -4.11 2.85
N GLN A 226 7.14 -3.51 3.95
CA GLN A 226 7.90 -3.37 5.21
C GLN A 226 7.56 -4.44 6.26
N MET A 227 6.52 -5.24 6.04
CA MET A 227 6.22 -6.40 6.88
C MET A 227 7.13 -7.58 6.55
N THR A 228 7.91 -8.04 7.52
CA THR A 228 8.89 -9.14 7.35
C THR A 228 8.31 -10.50 7.77
N HIS A 229 7.49 -10.48 8.80
CA HIS A 229 6.70 -11.61 9.29
C HIS A 229 5.31 -11.09 9.59
N HIS A 230 4.32 -11.98 9.68
CA HIS A 230 2.95 -11.59 10.01
C HIS A 230 2.94 -10.70 11.27
N GLY A 231 2.52 -9.44 11.11
CA GLY A 231 2.45 -8.45 12.19
C GLY A 231 3.78 -7.76 12.57
N VAL A 232 4.92 -8.15 11.98
CA VAL A 232 6.24 -7.58 12.31
C VAL A 232 6.69 -6.65 11.19
N ILE A 233 6.72 -5.35 11.49
CA ILE A 233 7.23 -4.31 10.59
C ILE A 233 8.73 -4.09 10.83
N LYS A 234 9.54 -4.14 9.78
CA LYS A 234 10.89 -3.58 9.73
C LYS A 234 10.85 -2.40 8.77
N LEU A 235 11.10 -1.19 9.28
CA LEU A 235 11.12 0.01 8.46
C LEU A 235 12.14 -0.15 7.33
N TRP A 236 11.77 0.35 6.15
CA TRP A 236 12.62 0.31 4.98
C TRP A 236 13.91 1.09 5.24
N GLU A 237 15.00 0.51 4.77
CA GLU A 237 16.34 1.09 4.73
C GLU A 237 16.93 0.85 3.33
N PRO A 238 17.79 1.76 2.84
CA PRO A 238 18.49 1.58 1.57
C PRO A 238 19.60 0.53 1.71
N GLU A 239 19.22 -0.75 1.73
CA GLU A 239 20.14 -1.90 1.71
C GLU A 239 20.24 -2.45 0.28
N PHE A 240 21.08 -1.83 -0.56
CA PHE A 240 21.31 -2.33 -1.92
C PHE A 240 22.40 -3.40 -1.92
N LYS A 241 22.15 -4.54 -2.57
CA LYS A 241 23.21 -5.51 -2.86
C LYS A 241 24.30 -4.80 -3.65
N LYS A 242 25.49 -4.66 -3.06
CA LYS A 242 26.66 -4.16 -3.80
C LYS A 242 26.81 -4.99 -5.07
N ALA A 243 26.69 -4.36 -6.23
CA ALA A 243 27.15 -4.99 -7.45
C ALA A 243 28.64 -5.32 -7.24
N PHE A 244 29.02 -6.57 -7.52
CA PHE A 244 30.42 -6.96 -7.55
C PHE A 244 31.08 -6.17 -8.69
N PHE A 245 31.70 -5.04 -8.36
CA PHE A 245 32.53 -4.32 -9.31
C PHE A 245 33.92 -4.96 -9.28
N PRO A 246 34.40 -5.61 -10.36
CA PRO A 246 35.83 -5.87 -10.46
C PRO A 246 36.55 -4.53 -10.36
N LYS A 247 37.58 -4.48 -9.51
CA LYS A 247 38.38 -3.27 -9.27
C LYS A 247 38.86 -2.68 -10.61
N LYS A 248 38.72 -1.36 -10.76
CA LYS A 248 39.19 -0.54 -11.88
C LYS A 248 40.51 -1.05 -12.46
N THR A 249 40.52 -1.46 -13.72
CA THR A 249 41.74 -1.57 -14.54
C THR A 249 41.97 -0.27 -15.30
N GLN A 250 42.99 0.45 -14.83
CA GLN A 250 43.92 1.37 -15.50
C GLN A 250 43.37 2.58 -16.29
N ARG A 251 43.98 3.74 -16.00
CA ARG A 251 43.81 5.01 -16.70
C ARG A 251 44.23 4.86 -18.17
N PRO A 252 43.54 5.49 -19.14
CA PRO A 252 44.07 5.61 -20.49
C PRO A 252 45.30 6.54 -20.48
N ASP A 253 46.39 6.01 -21.00
CA ASP A 253 47.67 6.69 -21.20
C ASP A 253 47.56 7.56 -22.47
N PHE A 254 47.38 8.87 -22.31
CA PHE A 254 47.43 9.79 -23.44
C PHE A 254 48.89 10.06 -23.80
N LYS A 255 49.46 9.23 -24.67
CA LYS A 255 50.68 9.59 -25.40
C LYS A 255 50.36 10.76 -26.33
N ARG A 256 51.00 11.90 -26.06
CA ARG A 256 51.15 13.01 -27.01
C ARG A 256 51.84 12.48 -28.26
N ILE A 257 51.19 12.63 -29.40
CA ILE A 257 51.85 12.54 -30.70
C ILE A 257 52.30 13.96 -31.04
N SER A 258 53.62 14.11 -31.20
CA SER A 258 54.32 15.23 -31.80
C SER A 258 53.98 15.37 -33.27
#